data_AF-A0A0B0EM95-F1
#
_entry.id   AF-A0A0B0EM95-F1
#
_cell.length_a   1.000
_cell.length_b   1.000
_cell.length_c   1.000
_cell.angle_alpha   90.00
_cell.angle_beta   90.00
_cell.angle_gamma   90.00
#
_symmetry.space_group_name_H-M   'P 1'
#
loop_
_entity.id
_entity.type
_entity.pdbx_description
1 polymer ?
#
loop_
_entity_poly.entity_id
_entity_poly.type
_entity_poly.pdbx_seq_one_letter_code
_entity_poly.pdbx_strand_id
1 'polypeptide(L)'
;MVNITREDSLSNWFSSIQAITVGAVIWLTAICVRKQMRDDHYMRKFYCWAGIGTFFIYLGIDDAIKFHERMGTAYHVLLFDDDSSNEGVLGSLYDFFPSYTWQMVFGPFLMVIGIFIVWFLRKALDPRSLWYWFLVGMSLYAVAIGLDYVEGLDSDQYEA
;
A
#
# COMPACT_ATOMS: atom_id res chain seq x y z
N MET A 1 -16.60 9.63 -22.98
CA MET A 1 -16.66 9.74 -21.52
C MET A 1 -15.79 8.60 -21.02
N VAL A 2 -14.54 8.94 -20.67
CA VAL A 2 -13.47 7.99 -20.38
C VAL A 2 -13.83 7.20 -19.13
N ASN A 3 -13.78 5.87 -19.20
CA ASN A 3 -13.92 5.00 -18.04
C ASN A 3 -12.52 4.69 -17.49
N ILE A 4 -11.87 5.70 -16.90
CA ILE A 4 -10.63 5.58 -16.08
C ILE A 4 -10.84 4.65 -14.87
N THR A 5 -12.08 4.29 -14.58
CA THR A 5 -12.46 3.30 -13.56
C THR A 5 -12.43 1.84 -14.03
N ARG A 6 -12.04 1.53 -15.27
CA ARG A 6 -11.84 0.13 -15.69
C ARG A 6 -10.45 -0.36 -15.27
N GLU A 7 -10.27 -0.49 -13.97
CA GLU A 7 -9.14 -1.22 -13.33
C GLU A 7 -9.24 -2.74 -13.49
N ASP A 8 -9.65 -3.20 -14.68
CA ASP A 8 -9.58 -4.62 -15.07
C ASP A 8 -8.19 -4.95 -15.65
N SER A 9 -7.13 -4.24 -15.24
CA SER A 9 -5.77 -4.59 -15.64
C SER A 9 -5.37 -5.89 -14.92
N LEU A 10 -4.74 -6.79 -15.65
CA LEU A 10 -4.25 -8.04 -15.07
C LEU A 10 -3.20 -7.73 -13.99
N SER A 11 -2.48 -6.63 -14.12
CA SER A 11 -1.45 -6.19 -13.18
C SER A 11 -2.05 -5.80 -11.83
N ASN A 12 -3.12 -4.98 -11.80
CA ASN A 12 -3.79 -4.58 -10.56
C ASN A 12 -4.48 -5.77 -9.86
N TRP A 13 -5.14 -6.64 -10.63
CA TRP A 13 -5.69 -7.87 -10.09
C TRP A 13 -4.62 -8.75 -9.43
N PHE A 14 -3.46 -8.87 -10.08
CA PHE A 14 -2.33 -9.63 -9.57
C PHE A 14 -1.71 -8.98 -8.32
N SER A 15 -1.44 -7.67 -8.32
CA SER A 15 -0.87 -6.95 -7.16
C SER A 15 -1.78 -7.05 -5.94
N SER A 16 -3.09 -6.87 -6.13
CA SER A 16 -4.12 -6.98 -5.09
C SER A 16 -4.16 -8.37 -4.46
N ILE A 17 -4.23 -9.43 -5.28
CA ILE A 17 -4.22 -10.82 -4.78
C ILE A 17 -2.89 -11.17 -4.13
N GLN A 18 -1.78 -10.71 -4.70
CA GLN A 18 -0.46 -10.93 -4.11
C GLN A 18 -0.38 -10.31 -2.71
N ALA A 19 -0.84 -9.07 -2.53
CA ALA A 19 -0.85 -8.39 -1.24
C ALA A 19 -1.71 -9.14 -0.20
N ILE A 20 -2.93 -9.57 -0.58
CA ILE A 20 -3.80 -10.36 0.29
C ILE A 20 -3.14 -11.70 0.66
N THR A 21 -2.53 -12.39 -0.30
CA THR A 21 -1.87 -13.67 -0.09
C THR A 21 -0.67 -13.52 0.85
N VAL A 22 0.16 -12.50 0.65
CA VAL A 22 1.27 -12.16 1.56
C VAL A 22 0.74 -11.89 2.96
N GLY A 23 -0.32 -11.09 3.09
CA GLY A 23 -0.95 -10.81 4.37
C GLY A 23 -1.48 -12.05 5.08
N ALA A 24 -2.07 -12.99 4.34
CA ALA A 24 -2.53 -14.29 4.88
C ALA A 24 -1.37 -15.16 5.36
N VAL A 25 -0.26 -15.25 4.60
CA VAL A 25 0.96 -15.98 5.02
C VAL A 25 1.57 -15.36 6.28
N ILE A 26 1.59 -14.04 6.37
CA ILE A 26 2.08 -13.32 7.56
C ILE A 26 1.16 -13.58 8.77
N TRP A 27 -0.16 -13.64 8.58
CA TRP A 27 -1.11 -14.05 9.61
C TRP A 27 -0.89 -15.48 10.10
N LEU A 28 -0.65 -16.43 9.19
CA LEU A 28 -0.29 -17.80 9.55
C LEU A 28 1.01 -17.82 10.37
N THR A 29 1.99 -17.00 9.98
CA THR A 29 3.23 -16.83 10.76
C THR A 29 2.95 -16.30 12.16
N ALA A 30 2.04 -15.32 12.31
CA ALA A 30 1.63 -14.82 13.62
C ALA A 30 1.05 -15.95 14.49
N ILE A 31 0.15 -16.76 13.94
CA ILE A 31 -0.47 -17.90 14.64
C ILE A 31 0.59 -18.93 15.05
N CYS A 32 1.54 -19.25 14.15
CA CYS A 32 2.65 -20.15 14.45
C CYS A 32 3.53 -19.62 15.59
N VAL A 33 3.90 -18.34 15.55
CA VAL A 33 4.69 -17.68 16.61
C VAL A 33 3.97 -17.77 17.95
N ARG A 34 2.66 -17.52 17.99
CA ARG A 34 1.85 -17.63 19.20
C ARG A 34 1.82 -19.04 19.77
N LYS A 35 1.81 -20.07 18.91
CA LYS A 35 1.76 -21.49 19.32
C LYS A 35 3.13 -22.05 19.73
N GLN A 36 4.20 -21.59 19.10
CA GLN A 36 5.54 -22.15 19.28
C GLN A 36 6.36 -21.45 20.37
N MET A 37 6.14 -20.15 20.61
CA MET A 37 6.92 -19.41 21.59
C MET A 37 6.38 -19.61 23.00
N ARG A 38 7.29 -19.96 23.92
CA ARG A 38 7.06 -20.03 25.38
C ARG A 38 7.65 -18.83 26.14
N ASP A 39 8.29 -17.89 25.43
CA ASP A 39 8.91 -16.69 26.01
C ASP A 39 7.88 -15.66 26.44
N ASP A 40 8.18 -14.88 27.49
CA ASP A 40 7.32 -13.81 28.03
C ASP A 40 6.90 -12.73 27.01
N HIS A 41 7.63 -12.58 25.90
CA HIS A 41 7.36 -11.56 24.87
C HIS A 41 6.59 -12.07 23.65
N TYR A 42 6.07 -13.31 23.68
CA TYR A 42 5.38 -13.91 22.54
C TYR A 42 4.16 -13.09 22.06
N MET A 43 3.43 -12.46 23.00
CA MET A 43 2.27 -11.62 22.67
C MET A 43 2.66 -10.38 21.85
N ARG A 44 3.76 -9.71 22.21
CA ARG A 44 4.25 -8.55 21.44
C ARG A 44 4.61 -8.97 20.01
N LYS A 45 5.36 -10.07 19.87
CA LYS A 45 5.74 -10.59 18.55
C LYS A 45 4.52 -11.00 17.73
N PHE A 46 3.53 -11.64 18.37
CA PHE A 46 2.25 -11.98 17.75
C PHE A 46 1.55 -10.74 17.19
N TYR A 47 1.38 -9.69 18.00
CA TYR A 47 0.72 -8.45 17.55
C TYR A 47 1.49 -7.73 16.44
N CYS A 48 2.83 -7.72 16.48
CA CYS A 48 3.62 -7.19 15.37
C CYS A 48 3.36 -7.96 14.06
N TRP A 49 3.41 -9.29 14.10
CA TRP A 49 3.13 -10.12 12.92
C TRP A 49 1.68 -9.96 12.43
N ALA A 50 0.71 -10.03 13.33
CA ALA A 50 -0.71 -9.86 13.01
C ALA A 50 -1.00 -8.47 12.43
N GLY A 51 -0.37 -7.42 12.98
CA GLY A 51 -0.50 -6.05 12.49
C GLY A 51 0.02 -5.91 11.06
N ILE A 52 1.20 -6.46 10.77
CA ILE A 52 1.76 -6.46 9.40
C ILE A 52 0.86 -7.26 8.45
N GLY A 53 0.40 -8.43 8.84
CA GLY A 53 -0.47 -9.27 7.99
C GLY A 53 -1.79 -8.57 7.67
N THR A 54 -2.39 -7.91 8.68
CA THR A 54 -3.59 -7.10 8.50
C THR A 54 -3.35 -5.93 7.57
N PHE A 55 -2.21 -5.26 7.70
CA PHE A 55 -1.84 -4.15 6.81
C PHE A 55 -1.71 -4.59 5.34
N PHE A 56 -1.07 -5.72 5.06
CA PHE A 56 -0.98 -6.23 3.68
C PHE A 56 -2.33 -6.65 3.10
N ILE A 57 -3.22 -7.25 3.91
CA ILE A 57 -4.61 -7.53 3.48
C ILE A 57 -5.34 -6.22 3.19
N TYR A 58 -5.20 -5.22 4.06
CA TYR A 58 -5.78 -3.89 3.85
C TYR A 58 -5.29 -3.29 2.53
N LEU A 59 -3.99 -3.33 2.24
CA LEU A 59 -3.44 -2.82 0.98
C LEU A 59 -4.08 -3.50 -0.24
N GLY A 60 -4.18 -4.83 -0.26
CA GLY A 60 -4.78 -5.51 -1.40
C GLY A 60 -6.29 -5.30 -1.55
N ILE A 61 -7.01 -5.05 -0.45
CA ILE A 61 -8.43 -4.66 -0.50
C ILE A 61 -8.55 -3.22 -1.01
N ASP A 62 -7.75 -2.31 -0.45
CA ASP A 62 -7.72 -0.89 -0.79
C ASP A 62 -7.48 -0.67 -2.28
N ASP A 63 -6.50 -1.37 -2.85
CA ASP A 63 -6.17 -1.40 -4.28
C ASP A 63 -7.37 -1.97 -5.09
N ALA A 64 -7.92 -3.12 -4.68
CA ALA A 64 -9.05 -3.75 -5.36
C ALA A 64 -10.37 -2.93 -5.36
N ILE A 65 -10.57 -2.04 -4.39
CA ILE A 65 -11.78 -1.19 -4.32
C ILE A 65 -11.51 0.29 -4.55
N LYS A 66 -10.26 0.66 -4.86
CA LYS A 66 -9.82 2.06 -5.03
C LYS A 66 -10.12 2.94 -3.83
N PHE A 67 -9.98 2.42 -2.60
CA PHE A 67 -10.43 3.16 -1.42
C PHE A 67 -9.61 4.45 -1.22
N HIS A 68 -8.29 4.38 -1.35
CA HIS A 68 -7.42 5.56 -1.27
C HIS A 68 -7.72 6.59 -2.37
N GLU A 69 -8.08 6.15 -3.60
CA GLU A 69 -8.50 7.07 -4.66
C GLU A 69 -9.79 7.81 -4.30
N ARG A 70 -10.82 7.07 -3.86
CA ARG A 70 -12.13 7.64 -3.46
C ARG A 70 -11.98 8.63 -2.32
N MET A 71 -11.15 8.30 -1.34
CA MET A 71 -10.84 9.19 -0.22
C MET A 71 -10.06 10.42 -0.68
N GLY A 72 -9.10 10.26 -1.60
CA GLY A 72 -8.36 11.37 -2.21
C GLY A 72 -9.27 12.35 -2.96
N THR A 73 -10.23 11.84 -3.72
CA THR A 73 -11.23 12.67 -4.43
C THR A 73 -12.16 13.39 -3.45
N ALA A 74 -12.67 12.69 -2.43
CA ALA A 74 -13.51 13.33 -1.41
C ALA A 74 -12.77 14.44 -0.66
N TYR A 75 -11.48 14.24 -0.35
CA TYR A 75 -10.65 15.24 0.30
C TYR A 75 -10.33 16.43 -0.61
N HIS A 76 -10.12 16.18 -1.91
CA HIS A 76 -9.94 17.24 -2.90
C HIS A 76 -11.16 18.16 -2.98
N VAL A 77 -12.37 17.59 -3.10
CA VAL A 77 -13.62 18.37 -3.13
C VAL A 77 -13.77 19.20 -1.85
N LEU A 78 -13.51 18.62 -0.68
CA LEU A 78 -13.65 19.36 0.59
C LEU A 78 -12.66 20.52 0.76
N LEU A 79 -11.48 20.46 0.13
CA LEU A 79 -10.45 21.49 0.29
C LEU A 79 -10.46 22.56 -0.80
N PHE A 80 -10.99 22.25 -1.99
CA PHE A 80 -10.85 23.09 -3.19
C PHE A 80 -12.16 23.50 -3.84
N ASP A 81 -13.32 22.99 -3.39
CA ASP A 81 -14.65 23.39 -3.90
C ASP A 81 -15.23 24.61 -3.14
N ASP A 82 -14.60 25.02 -2.03
CA ASP A 82 -14.85 26.31 -1.38
C ASP A 82 -13.81 27.32 -1.92
N ASP A 83 -14.29 28.38 -2.59
CA ASP A 83 -13.55 29.47 -3.26
C ASP A 83 -12.58 30.29 -2.35
N SER A 84 -12.19 29.76 -1.19
CA SER A 84 -11.15 30.34 -0.36
C SER A 84 -9.78 29.85 -0.84
N SER A 85 -9.07 30.74 -1.53
CA SER A 85 -7.63 30.67 -1.80
C SER A 85 -6.87 30.16 -0.58
N ASN A 86 -6.55 28.87 -0.56
CA ASN A 86 -5.96 28.21 0.59
C ASN A 86 -4.44 28.50 0.59
N GLU A 87 -4.06 29.72 0.98
CA GLU A 87 -2.68 30.22 1.12
C GLU A 87 -1.92 29.59 2.30
N GLY A 88 -2.09 28.28 2.52
CA GLY A 88 -1.46 27.51 3.59
C GLY A 88 -0.42 26.51 3.07
N VAL A 89 0.31 25.87 4.00
CA VAL A 89 1.29 24.81 3.70
C VAL A 89 0.68 23.68 2.84
N LEU A 90 -0.62 23.40 3.01
CA LEU A 90 -1.37 22.40 2.23
C LEU A 90 -1.64 22.85 0.79
N GLY A 91 -1.89 24.14 0.53
CA GLY A 91 -2.04 24.68 -0.82
C GLY A 91 -0.71 24.67 -1.58
N SER A 92 0.39 25.05 -0.92
CA SER A 92 1.73 24.97 -1.51
C SER A 92 2.17 23.52 -1.80
N LEU A 93 1.80 22.54 -0.97
CA LEU A 93 2.08 21.12 -1.24
C LEU A 93 1.25 20.56 -2.40
N TYR A 94 0.02 21.04 -2.58
CA TYR A 94 -0.83 20.69 -3.71
C TYR A 94 -0.26 21.20 -5.05
N ASP A 95 0.30 22.41 -5.09
CA ASP A 95 0.94 22.95 -6.30
C ASP A 95 2.14 22.10 -6.79
N PHE A 96 2.82 21.40 -5.88
CA PHE A 96 3.91 20.47 -6.23
C PHE A 96 3.42 19.07 -6.63
N PHE A 97 2.27 18.62 -6.12
CA PHE A 97 1.74 17.27 -6.36
C PHE A 97 0.21 17.28 -6.59
N PRO A 98 -0.27 17.95 -7.65
CA PRO A 98 -1.72 18.15 -7.87
C PRO A 98 -2.49 16.84 -8.13
N SER A 99 -1.81 15.78 -8.56
CA SER A 99 -2.39 14.46 -8.84
C SER A 99 -2.38 13.47 -7.67
N TYR A 100 -1.94 13.87 -6.46
CA TYR A 100 -1.70 12.92 -5.35
C TYR A 100 -2.33 13.35 -4.01
N THR A 101 -3.59 13.77 -4.03
CA THR A 101 -4.34 14.19 -2.83
C THR A 101 -4.40 13.11 -1.75
N TRP A 102 -4.51 11.84 -2.14
CA TRP A 102 -4.49 10.72 -1.19
C TRP A 102 -3.13 10.57 -0.49
N GLN A 103 -2.01 10.91 -1.14
CA GLN A 103 -0.68 10.80 -0.54
C GLN A 103 -0.48 11.81 0.60
N MET A 104 -1.13 12.97 0.53
CA MET A 104 -1.09 13.94 1.64
C MET A 104 -1.76 13.37 2.90
N VAL A 105 -2.80 12.55 2.73
CA VAL A 105 -3.54 11.95 3.84
C VAL A 105 -2.86 10.67 4.31
N PHE A 106 -2.62 9.71 3.42
CA PHE A 106 -2.15 8.37 3.76
C PHE A 106 -0.62 8.24 3.75
N GLY A 107 0.08 9.05 2.95
CA GLY A 107 1.54 8.94 2.74
C GLY A 107 2.36 8.97 4.03
N PRO A 108 2.14 9.92 4.96
CA PRO A 108 2.85 9.93 6.24
C PRO A 108 2.63 8.66 7.06
N PHE A 109 1.40 8.15 7.11
CA PHE A 109 1.08 6.92 7.85
C PHE A 109 1.72 5.69 7.19
N LEU A 110 1.60 5.57 5.86
CA LEU A 110 2.21 4.49 5.09
C LEU A 110 3.74 4.50 5.22
N MET A 111 4.37 5.68 5.28
CA MET A 111 5.81 5.83 5.49
C MET A 111 6.23 5.30 6.86
N VAL A 112 5.52 5.69 7.93
CA VAL A 112 5.83 5.22 9.29
C VAL A 112 5.64 3.71 9.40
N ILE A 113 4.56 3.17 8.85
CA ILE A 113 4.29 1.72 8.82
C ILE A 113 5.37 1.00 8.00
N GLY A 114 5.76 1.54 6.84
CA GLY A 114 6.81 0.98 5.99
C GLY A 114 8.16 0.88 6.71
N ILE A 115 8.58 1.94 7.40
CA ILE A 115 9.80 1.93 8.22
C ILE A 115 9.70 0.87 9.32
N PHE A 116 8.56 0.77 10.00
CA PHE A 116 8.32 -0.24 11.02
C PHE A 116 8.42 -1.67 10.46
N ILE A 117 7.78 -1.95 9.32
CA ILE A 117 7.82 -3.26 8.64
C ILE A 117 9.26 -3.65 8.31
N VAL A 118 10.02 -2.76 7.66
CA VAL A 118 11.43 -3.00 7.30
C VAL A 118 12.27 -3.28 8.54
N TRP A 119 12.14 -2.46 9.58
CA TRP A 119 12.88 -2.64 10.82
C TRP A 119 12.53 -3.96 11.52
N PHE A 120 11.25 -4.31 11.60
CA PHE A 120 10.78 -5.53 12.26
C PHE A 120 11.18 -6.78 11.48
N LEU A 121 10.91 -6.83 10.17
CA LEU A 121 11.22 -7.98 9.32
C LEU A 121 12.71 -8.23 9.23
N ARG A 122 13.56 -7.19 9.19
CA ARG A 122 15.02 -7.36 9.20
C ARG A 122 15.53 -8.06 10.47
N LYS A 123 14.83 -7.88 11.59
CA LYS A 123 15.13 -8.58 12.86
C LYS A 123 14.47 -9.95 12.96
N ALA A 124 13.31 -10.13 12.32
CA ALA A 124 12.49 -11.33 12.46
C ALA A 124 12.84 -12.42 11.43
N LEU A 125 13.37 -12.06 10.26
CA LEU A 125 13.78 -12.97 9.19
C LEU A 125 15.26 -13.37 9.34
N ASP A 126 15.53 -14.30 10.25
CA ASP A 126 16.83 -14.96 10.41
C ASP A 126 16.67 -16.43 9.98
N PRO A 127 17.40 -16.98 8.99
CA PRO A 127 18.61 -16.49 8.30
C PRO A 127 18.41 -15.39 7.23
N ARG A 128 19.51 -14.65 6.93
CA ARG A 128 19.57 -13.57 5.92
C ARG A 128 19.06 -13.95 4.52
N SER A 129 18.99 -15.25 4.18
CA SER A 129 18.41 -15.71 2.92
C SER A 129 16.92 -15.34 2.80
N LEU A 130 16.13 -15.43 3.88
CA LEU A 130 14.72 -15.03 3.85
C LEU A 130 14.55 -13.53 3.59
N TRP A 131 15.46 -12.71 4.11
CA TRP A 131 15.48 -11.28 3.84
C TRP A 131 15.68 -10.99 2.35
N TYR A 132 16.58 -11.71 1.68
CA TYR A 132 16.78 -11.55 0.24
C TYR A 132 15.55 -11.99 -0.57
N TRP A 133 14.91 -13.10 -0.20
CA TRP A 133 13.66 -13.53 -0.86
C TRP A 133 12.53 -12.52 -0.68
N PHE A 134 12.43 -11.90 0.50
CA PHE A 134 11.49 -10.79 0.72
C PHE A 134 11.79 -9.61 -0.21
N LEU A 135 13.05 -9.20 -0.36
CA LEU A 135 13.44 -8.11 -1.26
C LEU A 135 13.14 -8.43 -2.73
N VAL A 136 13.34 -9.68 -3.16
CA VAL A 136 12.97 -10.13 -4.51
C VAL A 136 11.45 -10.00 -4.71
N GLY A 137 10.65 -10.44 -3.74
CA GLY A 137 9.18 -10.30 -3.78
C GLY A 137 8.74 -8.83 -3.86
N MET A 138 9.33 -7.95 -3.06
CA MET A 138 9.05 -6.51 -3.11
C MET A 138 9.45 -5.87 -4.44
N SER A 139 10.54 -6.35 -5.04
CA SER A 139 10.99 -5.86 -6.35
C SER A 139 10.03 -6.27 -7.47
N LEU A 140 9.53 -7.51 -7.44
CA LEU A 140 8.50 -7.97 -8.37
C LEU A 140 7.19 -7.19 -8.20
N TYR A 141 6.80 -6.90 -6.96
CA TYR A 141 5.64 -6.05 -6.67
C TYR A 141 5.80 -4.64 -7.25
N ALA A 142 6.97 -4.02 -7.08
CA ALA A 142 7.26 -2.71 -7.66
C ALA A 142 7.24 -2.73 -9.19
N VAL A 143 7.71 -3.80 -9.81
CA VAL A 143 7.62 -4.00 -11.27
C VAL A 143 6.16 -4.10 -11.73
N ALA A 144 5.31 -4.84 -11.00
CA ALA A 144 3.89 -4.93 -11.33
C ALA A 144 3.19 -3.56 -11.30
N ILE A 145 3.44 -2.77 -10.25
CA ILE A 145 2.95 -1.38 -10.18
C ILE A 145 3.46 -0.54 -11.36
N GLY A 146 4.74 -0.67 -11.69
CA GLY A 146 5.31 0.06 -12.83
C GLY A 146 4.70 -0.33 -14.17
N LEU A 147 4.39 -1.61 -14.37
CA LEU A 147 3.70 -2.10 -15.56
C LEU A 147 2.27 -1.58 -15.65
N ASP A 148 1.56 -1.55 -14.52
CA ASP A 148 0.20 -1.00 -14.44
C ASP A 148 0.18 0.49 -14.81
N TYR A 149 1.14 1.26 -14.29
CA TYR A 149 1.31 2.66 -14.67
C TYR A 149 1.57 2.85 -16.17
N VAL A 150 2.43 2.03 -16.77
CA VAL A 150 2.72 2.08 -18.21
C VAL A 150 1.48 1.71 -19.04
N GLU A 151 0.74 0.67 -18.64
CA GLU A 151 -0.50 0.25 -19.29
C GLU A 151 -1.56 1.38 -19.25
N GLY A 152 -1.63 2.11 -18.14
CA GLY A 152 -2.49 3.28 -18.00
C GLY A 152 -2.13 4.46 -18.94
N LEU A 153 -0.85 4.61 -19.31
CA LEU A 153 -0.42 5.66 -20.25
C LEU A 153 -0.77 5.34 -21.72
N ASP A 154 -0.67 4.07 -22.12
CA ASP A 154 -0.94 3.65 -23.51
C ASP A 154 -2.43 3.67 -23.85
N SER A 155 -3.33 3.50 -22.87
CA SER A 155 -4.77 3.60 -23.10
C SER A 155 -5.24 4.98 -23.55
N ASP A 156 -4.48 6.04 -23.25
CA ASP A 156 -4.81 7.41 -23.69
C ASP A 156 -4.58 7.63 -25.19
N GLN A 157 -3.73 6.83 -25.86
CA GLN A 157 -3.38 7.02 -27.27
C GLN A 157 -4.40 6.47 -28.27
N TYR A 158 -5.34 5.61 -27.84
CA TYR A 158 -6.30 4.95 -28.73
C TYR A 158 -7.75 5.45 -28.59
N GLU A 159 -8.00 6.47 -27.75
CA GLU A 159 -9.30 7.13 -27.61
C GLU A 159 -9.39 8.53 -28.29
N ALA A 160 -8.44 8.87 -29.17
CA ALA A 160 -8.45 10.09 -29.98
C ALA A 160 -9.17 9.93 -31.33
#